data_AF-A0A7Y9JX05-F1
#
_entry.id   AF-A0A7Y9JX05-F1
#
_cell.length_a   1.000
_cell.length_b   1.000
_cell.length_c   1.000
_cell.angle_alpha   90.00
_cell.angle_beta   90.00
_cell.angle_gamma   90.00
#
_symmetry.space_group_name_H-M   'P 1'
#
loop_
_entity.id
_entity.type
_entity.pdbx_description
1 polymer ?
#
loop_
_entity_poly.entity_id
_entity_poly.type
_entity_poly.pdbx_seq_one_letter_code
_entity_poly.pdbx_strand_id
1 'polypeptide(L)'
;MRRSRRRWHGAVLVAAGALLVGCTGDPAPAPTASAAATTPGDVAGADVAPVQVTAVVDGQAVTVEVGPLAVHDDAAVLRIASTAPAPTLRLALWHVFESISSPGPNGVRLVDVDAGTVTPVVRTVDDTPVSTRNGTPGGPATDASQEAAGADVEVVHAAFPVPQGSTVDVLLPQVGWVGDVPVVPAEAAGTLTVPPAEIVDGEVGAPAQHTLESYTEVLEAQVRTRETAGQVEVAVSSDVLFAFDSDALGPDADDALAAAAEQLAGYDAGTLTVVGHTDDQADDAYNDDLSQRRARTVASRLGELVDLDGLDVQVEGRGESDPVVAGTGEAERAVNRRVEIVLEHAVAQPPAPVVADGEPPEPEGPVATGATGVEITDGDDTYEVRLPEVLRAGRFLVGALEVTNTGTGDLALGALSGGAWDARGSFDPQLQFAPTNVTLVSGGTRSFVVDYLESADGDDREPLSDRVVNGIGAGERRVVTVVWPDTGEDTVTVDVAPRFHAAQEQLQVAGRAPFRLTDVPVVEG
;
A
#
# COMPACT_ATOMS: atom_id res chain seq x y z
N MET A 1 54.27 -8.29 -19.21
CA MET A 1 54.95 -7.82 -20.44
C MET A 1 54.02 -6.85 -21.17
N ARG A 2 54.57 -5.68 -21.53
CA ARG A 2 54.13 -4.66 -22.51
C ARG A 2 52.71 -4.05 -22.44
N ARG A 3 52.71 -2.84 -21.85
CA ARG A 3 51.89 -1.65 -22.17
C ARG A 3 52.01 -1.24 -23.64
N SER A 4 51.00 -0.57 -24.19
CA SER A 4 51.22 0.56 -25.11
C SER A 4 50.19 1.68 -24.92
N ARG A 5 50.70 2.84 -24.51
CA ARG A 5 50.04 4.16 -24.52
C ARG A 5 50.08 4.74 -25.94
N ARG A 6 49.10 5.58 -26.30
CA ARG A 6 49.32 6.70 -27.23
C ARG A 6 48.71 7.98 -26.64
N ARG A 7 49.58 9.00 -26.57
CA ARG A 7 49.29 10.42 -26.32
C ARG A 7 48.84 11.08 -27.62
N TRP A 8 48.37 12.34 -27.57
CA TRP A 8 48.88 13.54 -28.26
C TRP A 8 48.06 14.77 -27.77
N HIS A 9 48.70 15.78 -27.13
CA HIS A 9 48.96 17.17 -27.61
C HIS A 9 47.72 17.86 -28.23
N GLY A 10 47.17 18.99 -27.78
CA GLY A 10 47.71 20.15 -27.05
C GLY A 10 47.88 21.33 -28.02
N ALA A 11 47.00 22.34 -27.99
CA ALA A 11 47.23 23.69 -28.54
C ALA A 11 46.17 24.70 -28.04
N VAL A 12 46.63 25.92 -27.79
CA VAL A 12 46.00 27.06 -27.09
C VAL A 12 45.86 28.24 -28.08
N LEU A 13 45.12 29.31 -27.67
CA LEU A 13 45.14 30.72 -28.14
C LEU A 13 44.13 31.05 -29.26
N VAL A 14 43.43 32.19 -29.35
CA VAL A 14 43.52 33.51 -28.69
C VAL A 14 42.20 34.30 -28.89
N ALA A 15 41.94 35.24 -27.99
CA ALA A 15 40.83 36.19 -28.00
C ALA A 15 41.06 37.45 -28.88
N ALA A 16 39.97 38.03 -29.39
CA ALA A 16 39.76 39.45 -29.73
C ALA A 16 38.24 39.62 -29.96
N GLY A 17 37.51 40.66 -29.55
CA GLY A 17 37.87 42.02 -29.16
C GLY A 17 36.90 43.01 -29.84
N ALA A 18 35.80 43.34 -29.15
CA ALA A 18 34.95 44.54 -29.19
C ALA A 18 34.53 45.24 -30.51
N LEU A 19 33.24 45.58 -30.62
CA LEU A 19 32.78 46.98 -30.80
C LEU A 19 31.27 47.14 -30.51
N LEU A 20 30.97 48.13 -29.67
CA LEU A 20 29.65 48.59 -29.23
C LEU A 20 29.00 49.51 -30.28
N VAL A 21 27.68 49.37 -30.49
CA VAL A 21 26.76 50.49 -30.70
C VAL A 21 25.44 50.12 -30.02
N GLY A 22 25.02 50.92 -29.04
CA GLY A 22 23.74 50.76 -28.35
C GLY A 22 22.63 51.53 -29.05
N CYS A 23 21.40 51.02 -28.93
CA CYS A 23 20.17 51.80 -28.84
C CYS A 23 19.19 51.05 -27.93
N THR A 24 18.54 51.83 -27.09
CA THR A 24 17.70 51.49 -25.93
C THR A 24 16.34 50.87 -26.30
N GLY A 25 15.95 49.84 -25.57
CA GLY A 25 14.57 49.35 -25.47
C GLY A 25 14.50 48.21 -24.46
N ASP A 26 13.87 48.44 -23.31
CA ASP A 26 13.66 47.44 -22.26
C ASP A 26 12.91 46.21 -22.79
N PRO A 27 13.46 44.99 -22.65
CA PRO A 27 12.72 43.76 -22.91
C PRO A 27 12.02 43.27 -21.63
N ALA A 28 10.78 42.81 -21.81
CA ALA A 28 10.07 41.98 -20.84
C ALA A 28 10.93 40.74 -20.46
N PRO A 29 10.85 40.22 -19.22
CA PRO A 29 11.68 39.09 -18.82
C PRO A 29 11.26 37.83 -19.57
N ALA A 30 12.23 37.27 -20.31
CA ALA A 30 12.22 35.90 -20.82
C ALA A 30 12.48 34.90 -19.66
N PRO A 31 12.11 33.62 -19.80
CA PRO A 31 12.10 32.66 -18.69
C PRO A 31 13.53 32.33 -18.25
N THR A 32 13.78 32.30 -16.95
CA THR A 32 15.09 31.91 -16.42
C THR A 32 15.28 30.41 -16.55
N ALA A 33 16.27 30.05 -17.37
CA ALA A 33 16.75 28.69 -17.56
C ALA A 33 17.45 28.14 -16.31
N SER A 34 17.21 26.86 -16.06
CA SER A 34 18.16 25.81 -15.65
C SER A 34 19.35 26.26 -14.78
N ALA A 35 19.26 25.95 -13.49
CA ALA A 35 20.42 25.92 -12.61
C ALA A 35 21.16 24.57 -12.78
N ALA A 36 22.48 24.70 -12.89
CA ALA A 36 23.47 23.71 -13.24
C ALA A 36 23.50 22.45 -12.35
N ALA A 37 23.94 21.35 -12.97
CA ALA A 37 24.38 20.13 -12.29
C ALA A 37 25.49 20.43 -11.26
N THR A 38 25.20 20.14 -10.00
CA THR A 38 26.18 20.17 -8.91
C THR A 38 27.04 18.90 -8.98
N THR A 39 28.35 19.07 -8.89
CA THR A 39 29.31 17.95 -8.77
C THR A 39 29.19 17.34 -7.37
N PRO A 40 29.35 16.01 -7.18
CA PRO A 40 29.29 15.40 -5.86
C PRO A 40 30.54 15.80 -5.06
N GLY A 41 30.36 16.62 -4.04
CA GLY A 41 31.45 17.06 -3.17
C GLY A 41 31.30 18.51 -2.73
N ASP A 42 30.26 18.81 -1.97
CA ASP A 42 30.20 19.84 -0.93
C ASP A 42 28.76 19.92 -0.40
N VAL A 43 28.40 19.01 0.51
CA VAL A 43 27.19 19.14 1.35
C VAL A 43 27.56 18.88 2.81
N ALA A 44 28.56 19.63 3.30
CA ALA A 44 28.77 19.74 4.74
C ALA A 44 27.87 20.85 5.28
N GLY A 45 26.77 20.48 5.96
CA GLY A 45 26.03 21.39 6.83
C GLY A 45 24.72 21.99 6.30
N ALA A 46 23.89 21.21 5.60
CA ALA A 46 22.45 21.50 5.63
C ALA A 46 21.87 20.80 6.86
N ASP A 47 21.30 21.54 7.82
CA ASP A 47 20.54 20.95 8.93
C ASP A 47 19.32 20.25 8.32
N VAL A 48 19.34 18.92 8.26
CA VAL A 48 18.20 18.13 7.78
C VAL A 48 17.27 17.92 8.96
N ALA A 49 16.24 18.75 9.06
CA ALA A 49 15.27 18.68 10.14
C ALA A 49 14.36 17.45 9.98
N PRO A 50 14.04 16.72 11.07
CA PRO A 50 12.98 15.72 11.06
C PRO A 50 11.63 16.32 10.64
N VAL A 51 10.79 15.51 10.00
CA VAL A 51 9.39 15.86 9.76
C VAL A 51 8.63 15.76 11.08
N GLN A 52 7.82 16.76 11.41
CA GLN A 52 7.01 16.74 12.64
C GLN A 52 5.55 16.47 12.31
N VAL A 53 4.98 15.47 12.98
CA VAL A 53 3.57 15.11 12.86
C VAL A 53 2.93 15.09 14.24
N THR A 54 1.70 15.58 14.33
CA THR A 54 0.91 15.50 15.57
C THR A 54 -0.21 14.49 15.39
N ALA A 55 -0.26 13.50 16.27
CA ALA A 55 -1.30 12.47 16.28
C ALA A 55 -1.97 12.38 17.65
N VAL A 56 -3.14 11.72 17.71
CA VAL A 56 -3.81 11.40 18.97
C VAL A 56 -3.64 9.91 19.23
N VAL A 57 -2.82 9.57 20.21
CA VAL A 57 -2.54 8.20 20.66
C VAL A 57 -3.09 8.06 22.07
N ASP A 58 -4.03 7.13 22.26
CA ASP A 58 -4.69 6.84 23.54
C ASP A 58 -5.25 8.10 24.22
N GLY A 59 -5.93 8.94 23.44
CA GLY A 59 -6.52 10.20 23.89
C GLY A 59 -5.53 11.34 24.16
N GLN A 60 -4.22 11.15 23.95
CA GLN A 60 -3.20 12.18 24.13
C GLN A 60 -2.68 12.69 22.79
N ALA A 61 -2.61 14.02 22.63
CA ALA A 61 -1.92 14.62 21.50
C ALA A 61 -0.40 14.46 21.67
N VAL A 62 0.23 13.76 20.73
CA VAL A 62 1.66 13.46 20.71
C VAL A 62 2.26 14.07 19.46
N THR A 63 3.31 14.89 19.62
CA THR A 63 4.15 15.33 18.51
C THR A 63 5.28 14.33 18.34
N VAL A 64 5.38 13.79 17.13
CA VAL A 64 6.37 12.80 16.71
C VAL A 64 7.28 13.44 15.66
N GLU A 65 8.59 13.36 15.90
CA GLU A 65 9.64 13.66 14.94
C GLU A 65 9.99 12.39 14.18
N VAL A 66 10.01 12.47 12.85
CA VAL A 66 10.29 11.35 11.95
C VAL A 66 11.45 11.71 11.04
N GLY A 67 12.49 10.89 11.09
CA GLY A 67 13.67 11.01 10.26
C GLY A 67 14.70 12.04 10.75
N PRO A 68 15.64 12.44 9.87
CA PRO A 68 15.82 11.92 8.51
C PRO A 68 16.08 10.41 8.48
N LEU A 69 15.87 9.77 7.33
CA LEU A 69 16.33 8.41 7.09
C LEU A 69 17.82 8.46 6.72
N ALA A 70 18.67 8.02 7.64
CA ALA A 70 20.11 8.22 7.52
C ALA A 70 20.82 6.96 6.99
N VAL A 71 21.58 7.08 5.91
CA VAL A 71 22.27 5.98 5.24
C VAL A 71 23.63 5.69 5.89
N HIS A 72 23.78 4.45 6.40
CA HIS A 72 24.99 3.84 6.96
C HIS A 72 25.44 2.67 6.08
N ASP A 73 26.41 2.91 5.21
CA ASP A 73 26.93 1.91 4.26
C ASP A 73 25.80 1.21 3.47
N ASP A 74 25.43 -0.02 3.87
CA ASP A 74 24.45 -0.88 3.19
C ASP A 74 23.04 -0.84 3.82
N ALA A 75 22.82 -0.05 4.87
CA ALA A 75 21.52 0.08 5.54
C ALA A 75 21.18 1.55 5.79
N ALA A 76 19.90 1.84 5.98
CA ALA A 76 19.41 3.17 6.38
C ALA A 76 18.69 3.09 7.72
N VAL A 77 18.88 4.07 8.60
CA VAL A 77 18.31 4.07 9.95
C VAL A 77 17.39 5.27 10.10
N LEU A 78 16.12 4.98 10.38
CA LEU A 78 15.10 5.98 10.66
C LEU A 78 15.07 6.25 12.17
N ARG A 79 15.18 7.51 12.56
CA ARG A 79 14.89 7.96 13.93
C ARG A 79 13.43 8.37 14.05
N ILE A 80 12.79 7.95 15.14
CA ILE A 80 11.46 8.38 15.53
C ILE A 80 11.54 8.85 16.98
N ALA A 81 11.04 10.06 17.27
CA ALA A 81 11.09 10.61 18.62
C ALA A 81 9.78 11.28 19.03
N SER A 82 9.34 11.09 20.27
CA SER A 82 8.14 11.71 20.83
C SER A 82 8.49 12.71 21.92
N THR A 83 8.05 13.96 21.78
CA THR A 83 8.33 15.05 22.74
C THR A 83 7.38 15.10 23.93
N ALA A 84 6.34 14.27 23.97
CA ALA A 84 5.54 14.04 25.15
C ALA A 84 6.15 12.92 26.00
N PRO A 85 6.08 12.96 27.35
CA PRO A 85 6.48 11.84 28.19
C PRO A 85 5.61 10.64 27.81
N ALA A 86 6.19 9.79 26.98
CA ALA A 86 5.54 8.67 26.35
C ALA A 86 6.03 7.40 27.04
N PRO A 87 5.33 6.89 28.05
CA PRO A 87 5.31 5.46 28.27
C PRO A 87 4.73 4.72 27.05
N THR A 88 4.17 5.44 26.07
CA THR A 88 3.33 4.90 25.02
C THR A 88 3.95 4.83 23.63
N LEU A 89 5.04 5.52 23.24
CA LEU A 89 5.51 5.39 21.84
C LEU A 89 6.08 3.99 21.59
N ARG A 90 6.97 3.48 22.45
CA ARG A 90 7.42 2.08 22.37
C ARG A 90 6.29 1.07 22.48
N LEU A 91 5.28 1.34 23.30
CA LEU A 91 4.15 0.44 23.54
C LEU A 91 3.10 0.50 22.41
N ALA A 92 2.84 1.67 21.85
CA ALA A 92 1.99 1.88 20.69
C ALA A 92 2.57 1.14 19.48
N LEU A 93 3.89 1.21 19.32
CA LEU A 93 4.60 0.50 18.26
C LEU A 93 4.77 -1.00 18.54
N TRP A 94 4.68 -1.43 19.80
CA TRP A 94 4.68 -2.84 20.20
C TRP A 94 3.47 -3.61 19.67
N HIS A 95 2.28 -3.00 19.69
CA HIS A 95 1.02 -3.70 19.39
C HIS A 95 0.88 -4.17 17.94
N VAL A 96 1.72 -3.72 17.01
CA VAL A 96 1.37 -3.78 15.59
C VAL A 96 2.07 -4.90 14.84
N PHE A 97 3.24 -5.42 15.28
CA PHE A 97 3.93 -6.47 14.50
C PHE A 97 4.67 -7.55 15.29
N GLU A 98 4.89 -7.42 16.62
CA GLU A 98 5.69 -8.45 17.29
C GLU A 98 5.34 -8.70 18.76
N SER A 99 5.43 -9.98 19.13
CA SER A 99 5.24 -10.57 20.46
C SER A 99 5.75 -9.71 21.63
N ILE A 100 5.16 -9.93 22.82
CA ILE A 100 5.56 -9.37 24.14
C ILE A 100 7.08 -9.39 24.42
N SER A 101 7.84 -10.22 23.72
CA SER A 101 9.28 -10.41 23.87
C SER A 101 10.15 -9.39 23.10
N SER A 102 9.60 -8.56 22.21
CA SER A 102 10.39 -7.66 21.33
C SER A 102 9.68 -6.32 21.04
N PRO A 103 9.44 -5.46 22.05
CA PRO A 103 8.75 -4.17 21.84
C PRO A 103 9.64 -3.15 21.13
N GLY A 104 9.19 -2.56 20.01
CA GLY A 104 9.94 -1.57 19.23
C GLY A 104 9.17 -1.09 17.99
N PRO A 105 9.76 -0.20 17.15
CA PRO A 105 9.17 0.34 15.91
C PRO A 105 9.04 -0.70 14.78
N ASN A 106 8.77 -1.97 15.09
CA ASN A 106 8.79 -3.07 14.13
C ASN A 106 7.70 -2.96 13.06
N GLY A 107 6.65 -2.19 13.35
CA GLY A 107 5.57 -1.91 12.42
C GLY A 107 5.73 -0.70 11.53
N VAL A 108 6.86 -0.05 11.56
CA VAL A 108 7.12 1.06 10.66
C VAL A 108 7.41 0.49 9.28
N ARG A 109 6.76 1.07 8.28
CA ARG A 109 6.92 0.68 6.87
C ARG A 109 7.33 1.90 6.07
N LEU A 110 8.40 1.77 5.31
CA LEU A 110 8.72 2.74 4.26
C LEU A 110 7.88 2.42 3.04
N VAL A 111 7.30 3.43 2.43
CA VAL A 111 6.50 3.30 1.22
C VAL A 111 7.09 4.17 0.12
N ASP A 112 7.30 3.54 -1.03
CA ASP A 112 7.65 4.22 -2.27
C ASP A 112 6.38 4.22 -3.13
N VAL A 113 5.67 5.36 -3.12
CA VAL A 113 4.38 5.52 -3.80
C VAL A 113 4.52 5.45 -5.33
N ASP A 114 5.66 5.89 -5.86
CA ASP A 114 5.95 5.90 -7.29
C ASP A 114 6.30 4.49 -7.78
N ALA A 115 7.16 3.79 -7.04
CA ALA A 115 7.53 2.41 -7.35
C ALA A 115 6.42 1.41 -7.00
N GLY A 116 5.42 1.81 -6.20
CA GLY A 116 4.38 0.91 -5.69
C GLY A 116 4.98 -0.19 -4.81
N THR A 117 5.90 0.16 -3.92
CA THR A 117 6.56 -0.81 -3.04
C THR A 117 6.50 -0.41 -1.57
N VAL A 118 6.56 -1.41 -0.70
CA VAL A 118 6.63 -1.25 0.75
C VAL A 118 7.80 -2.04 1.30
N THR A 119 8.45 -1.46 2.30
CA THR A 119 9.64 -2.02 2.91
C THR A 119 9.47 -2.03 4.44
N PRO A 120 9.28 -3.21 5.05
CA PRO A 120 9.24 -3.34 6.50
C PRO A 120 10.64 -3.18 7.11
N VAL A 121 10.69 -3.11 8.44
CA VAL A 121 11.96 -3.09 9.20
C VAL A 121 12.79 -4.32 8.87
N VAL A 122 14.08 -4.12 8.57
CA VAL A 122 15.00 -5.22 8.27
C VAL A 122 15.18 -6.11 9.50
N ARG A 123 15.34 -7.41 9.26
CA ARG A 123 15.60 -8.42 10.28
C ARG A 123 17.03 -8.96 10.14
N THR A 124 17.62 -9.43 11.23
CA THR A 124 18.89 -10.15 11.21
C THR A 124 18.72 -11.54 10.61
N VAL A 125 19.83 -12.23 10.33
CA VAL A 125 19.83 -13.64 9.89
C VAL A 125 19.14 -14.60 10.87
N ASP A 126 19.02 -14.21 12.14
CA ASP A 126 18.31 -14.94 13.21
C ASP A 126 16.87 -14.43 13.41
N ASP A 127 16.31 -13.76 12.41
CA ASP A 127 14.93 -13.27 12.38
C ASP A 127 14.60 -12.29 13.53
N THR A 128 15.57 -11.45 13.91
CA THR A 128 15.37 -10.38 14.90
C THR A 128 15.26 -9.03 14.21
N PRO A 129 14.20 -8.23 14.43
CA PRO A 129 14.13 -6.88 13.88
C PRO A 129 15.32 -6.01 14.29
N VAL A 130 15.88 -5.30 13.32
CA VAL A 130 16.96 -4.33 13.52
C VAL A 130 16.34 -3.01 13.97
N SER A 131 15.85 -3.00 15.21
CA SER A 131 15.19 -1.86 15.83
C SER A 131 15.54 -1.73 17.31
N THR A 132 15.41 -0.51 17.85
CA THR A 132 15.62 -0.31 19.28
C THR A 132 14.44 -0.88 20.07
N ARG A 133 14.72 -1.76 21.03
CA ARG A 133 13.76 -2.45 21.90
C ARG A 133 14.21 -2.53 23.36
N ASN A 134 13.38 -3.05 24.25
CA ASN A 134 13.80 -3.23 25.64
C ASN A 134 15.02 -4.17 25.67
N GLY A 135 16.15 -3.70 26.22
CA GLY A 135 17.42 -4.43 26.19
C GLY A 135 18.25 -4.30 24.91
N THR A 136 18.00 -3.28 24.07
CA THR A 136 18.97 -2.87 23.02
C THR A 136 20.38 -2.73 23.63
N PRO A 137 21.44 -3.25 22.97
CA PRO A 137 22.80 -3.26 23.52
C PRO A 137 23.26 -1.88 23.99
N GLY A 138 22.85 -0.84 23.25
CA GLY A 138 23.19 0.55 23.50
C GLY A 138 24.64 0.86 23.11
N GLY A 139 24.96 2.14 23.02
CA GLY A 139 26.29 2.61 22.67
C GLY A 139 26.40 4.14 22.65
N PRO A 140 27.59 4.67 22.35
CA PRO A 140 27.84 6.11 22.38
C PRO A 140 26.92 6.92 21.45
N ALA A 141 26.53 6.38 20.29
CA ALA A 141 25.64 7.08 19.37
C ALA A 141 24.18 7.05 19.87
N THR A 142 23.72 5.92 20.44
CA THR A 142 22.39 5.88 21.06
C THR A 142 22.30 6.82 22.26
N ASP A 143 23.35 6.89 23.08
CA ASP A 143 23.44 7.80 24.22
C ASP A 143 23.43 9.27 23.75
N ALA A 144 24.21 9.59 22.73
CA ALA A 144 24.27 10.94 22.15
C ALA A 144 22.94 11.36 21.50
N SER A 145 22.28 10.44 20.78
CA SER A 145 20.95 10.68 20.20
C SER A 145 19.91 10.96 21.29
N GLN A 146 19.93 10.20 22.37
CA GLN A 146 19.02 10.41 23.50
C GLN A 146 19.33 11.71 24.26
N GLU A 147 20.61 12.04 24.48
CA GLU A 147 21.03 13.29 25.11
C GLU A 147 20.62 14.51 24.28
N ALA A 148 20.79 14.45 22.95
CA ALA A 148 20.41 15.51 22.03
C ALA A 148 18.89 15.74 21.99
N ALA A 149 18.09 14.66 22.12
CA ALA A 149 16.64 14.74 22.17
C ALA A 149 16.13 15.33 23.50
N GLY A 150 16.84 15.07 24.60
CA GLY A 150 16.47 15.50 25.94
C GLY A 150 15.91 14.36 26.80
N ALA A 151 15.97 14.54 28.12
CA ALA A 151 15.68 13.48 29.09
C ALA A 151 14.20 13.02 29.11
N ASP A 152 13.27 13.85 28.61
CA ASP A 152 11.83 13.58 28.60
C ASP A 152 11.32 13.11 27.22
N VAL A 153 12.22 12.93 26.25
CA VAL A 153 11.88 12.51 24.88
C VAL A 153 12.18 11.03 24.72
N GLU A 154 11.22 10.23 24.28
CA GLU A 154 11.51 8.85 23.89
C GLU A 154 12.02 8.83 22.44
N VAL A 155 13.18 8.21 22.23
CA VAL A 155 13.77 8.01 20.89
C VAL A 155 13.86 6.52 20.57
N VAL A 156 13.36 6.14 19.39
CA VAL A 156 13.51 4.81 18.83
C VAL A 156 14.11 4.87 17.43
N HIS A 157 14.77 3.80 17.03
CA HIS A 157 15.36 3.65 15.71
C HIS A 157 14.91 2.34 15.06
N ALA A 158 14.76 2.36 13.74
CA ALA A 158 14.49 1.20 12.91
C ALA A 158 15.39 1.23 11.67
N ALA A 159 15.99 0.10 11.32
CA ALA A 159 16.80 -0.02 10.11
C ALA A 159 15.98 -0.56 8.94
N PHE A 160 16.32 -0.07 7.76
CA PHE A 160 15.71 -0.35 6.48
C PHE A 160 16.81 -0.59 5.43
N PRO A 161 16.47 -1.22 4.29
CA PRO A 161 17.32 -1.18 3.10
C PRO A 161 17.48 0.28 2.65
N VAL A 162 18.59 0.58 1.98
CA VAL A 162 18.83 1.93 1.43
C VAL A 162 17.82 2.17 0.30
N PRO A 163 16.91 3.17 0.42
CA PRO A 163 15.98 3.47 -0.65
C PRO A 163 16.69 4.14 -1.82
N GLN A 164 16.08 4.10 -3.00
CA GLN A 164 16.67 4.68 -4.22
C GLN A 164 16.44 6.20 -4.31
N GLY A 165 15.37 6.70 -3.69
CA GLY A 165 14.97 8.11 -3.71
C GLY A 165 15.68 9.00 -2.69
N SER A 166 15.55 10.31 -2.87
CA SER A 166 16.00 11.32 -1.90
C SER A 166 15.00 11.59 -0.77
N THR A 167 13.78 11.08 -0.92
CA THR A 167 12.70 11.10 0.08
C THR A 167 12.02 9.75 0.10
N VAL A 168 11.29 9.47 1.17
CA VAL A 168 10.46 8.29 1.32
C VAL A 168 9.24 8.62 2.16
N ASP A 169 8.13 7.95 1.92
CA ASP A 169 6.95 8.07 2.76
C ASP A 169 7.01 7.02 3.87
N VAL A 170 6.48 7.34 5.04
CA VAL A 170 6.54 6.47 6.22
C VAL A 170 5.14 6.24 6.76
N LEU A 171 4.70 4.98 6.78
CA LEU A 171 3.53 4.56 7.53
C LEU A 171 3.95 4.25 8.97
N LEU A 172 3.54 5.13 9.89
CA LEU A 172 3.80 4.99 11.33
C LEU A 172 2.54 4.51 12.04
N PRO A 173 2.56 3.30 12.64
CA PRO A 173 1.38 2.78 13.29
C PRO A 173 0.81 3.70 14.38
N GLN A 174 -0.52 3.86 14.42
CA GLN A 174 -1.26 4.72 15.37
C GLN A 174 -0.93 6.23 15.28
N VAL A 175 0.05 6.63 14.45
CA VAL A 175 0.45 8.02 14.24
C VAL A 175 -0.09 8.53 12.91
N GLY A 176 0.06 7.76 11.84
CA GLY A 176 -0.39 8.15 10.51
C GLY A 176 0.65 7.97 9.41
N TRP A 177 0.34 8.57 8.28
CA TRP A 177 1.24 8.71 7.14
C TRP A 177 2.11 9.95 7.28
N VAL A 178 3.39 9.81 6.97
CA VAL A 178 4.37 10.90 7.01
C VAL A 178 5.10 10.95 5.69
N GLY A 179 4.71 11.89 4.84
CA GLY A 179 5.27 12.06 3.52
C GLY A 179 6.63 12.77 3.52
N ASP A 180 7.37 12.60 2.43
CA ASP A 180 8.59 13.36 2.12
C ASP A 180 9.70 13.30 3.19
N VAL A 181 9.84 12.18 3.89
CA VAL A 181 10.91 12.02 4.87
C VAL A 181 12.26 12.00 4.15
N PRO A 182 13.19 12.92 4.44
CA PRO A 182 14.42 13.06 3.69
C PRO A 182 15.38 11.89 3.93
N VAL A 183 15.97 11.37 2.85
CA VAL A 183 17.02 10.34 2.84
C VAL A 183 18.37 11.03 2.72
N VAL A 184 19.24 10.84 3.71
CA VAL A 184 20.51 11.58 3.80
C VAL A 184 21.68 10.70 4.23
N PRO A 185 22.92 11.07 3.92
CA PRO A 185 24.09 10.39 4.47
C PRO A 185 24.15 10.51 6.01
N ALA A 186 24.64 9.47 6.70
CA ALA A 186 24.74 9.46 8.16
C ALA A 186 25.51 10.65 8.74
N GLU A 187 26.55 11.13 8.05
CA GLU A 187 27.31 12.32 8.48
C GLU A 187 26.47 13.60 8.51
N ALA A 188 25.46 13.70 7.64
CA ALA A 188 24.55 14.85 7.59
C ALA A 188 23.48 14.77 8.68
N ALA A 189 23.07 13.56 9.07
CA ALA A 189 22.10 13.34 10.15
C ALA A 189 22.68 13.60 11.55
N GLY A 190 24.00 13.48 11.73
CA GLY A 190 24.66 13.80 13.01
C GLY A 190 24.11 12.95 14.17
N THR A 191 23.57 13.61 15.20
CA THR A 191 22.96 12.93 16.36
C THR A 191 21.55 12.40 16.11
N LEU A 192 20.98 12.61 14.92
CA LEU A 192 19.66 12.09 14.54
C LEU A 192 19.73 10.66 13.98
N THR A 193 20.86 9.97 14.13
CA THR A 193 21.01 8.58 13.70
C THR A 193 22.01 7.82 14.55
N VAL A 194 21.99 6.50 14.43
CA VAL A 194 22.90 5.57 15.10
C VAL A 194 23.32 4.48 14.11
N PRO A 195 24.55 3.94 14.20
CA PRO A 195 24.95 2.83 13.34
C PRO A 195 24.14 1.56 13.70
N PRO A 196 23.73 0.74 12.71
CA PRO A 196 22.95 -0.48 12.95
C PRO A 196 23.54 -1.43 14.00
N ALA A 197 24.88 -1.49 14.09
CA ALA A 197 25.59 -2.32 15.06
C ALA A 197 25.39 -1.90 16.54
N GLU A 198 24.94 -0.67 16.81
CA GLU A 198 24.54 -0.25 18.17
C GLU A 198 23.07 -0.59 18.48
N ILE A 199 22.28 -0.99 17.47
CA ILE A 199 20.87 -1.36 17.61
C ILE A 199 20.72 -2.84 17.95
N VAL A 200 21.43 -3.72 17.23
CA VAL A 200 21.39 -5.17 17.44
C VAL A 200 22.77 -5.82 17.26
N ASP A 201 23.02 -6.88 18.05
CA ASP A 201 24.14 -7.79 17.83
C ASP A 201 23.73 -8.85 16.81
N GLY A 202 24.29 -8.83 15.60
CA GLY A 202 24.00 -9.83 14.58
C GLY A 202 24.29 -9.35 13.16
N GLU A 203 24.35 -10.29 12.23
CA GLU A 203 24.40 -9.96 10.80
C GLU A 203 23.01 -9.54 10.32
N VAL A 204 22.92 -8.36 9.71
CA VAL A 204 21.71 -7.85 9.08
C VAL A 204 21.34 -8.79 7.93
N GLY A 205 20.10 -9.28 7.92
CA GLY A 205 19.60 -10.20 6.91
C GLY A 205 19.39 -9.52 5.56
N ALA A 206 19.01 -10.33 4.56
CA ALA A 206 18.69 -9.80 3.24
C ALA A 206 17.47 -8.85 3.34
N PRO A 207 17.52 -7.70 2.66
CA PRO A 207 16.41 -6.76 2.65
C PRO A 207 15.18 -7.38 1.97
N ALA A 208 14.00 -7.18 2.56
CA ALA A 208 12.72 -7.53 1.96
C ALA A 208 12.04 -6.24 1.49
N GLN A 209 11.77 -6.16 0.19
CA GLN A 209 10.93 -5.13 -0.42
C GLN A 209 9.79 -5.86 -1.10
N HIS A 210 8.57 -5.39 -0.88
CA HIS A 210 7.36 -6.04 -1.37
C HIS A 210 6.64 -5.12 -2.35
N THR A 211 6.07 -5.71 -3.39
CA THR A 211 5.21 -5.00 -4.33
C THR A 211 3.85 -4.80 -3.67
N LEU A 212 3.37 -3.55 -3.68
CA LEU A 212 2.02 -3.22 -3.23
C LEU A 212 1.00 -3.63 -4.27
N GLU A 213 -0.13 -4.11 -3.79
CA GLU A 213 -1.24 -4.58 -4.61
C GLU A 213 -2.53 -3.89 -4.22
N SER A 214 -3.24 -3.39 -5.23
CA SER A 214 -4.63 -2.95 -5.09
C SER A 214 -5.58 -4.02 -5.58
N TYR A 215 -6.75 -4.08 -4.95
CA TYR A 215 -7.83 -4.99 -5.32
C TYR A 215 -9.16 -4.22 -5.37
N THR A 216 -9.89 -4.37 -6.47
CA THR A 216 -11.19 -3.74 -6.70
C THR A 216 -12.20 -4.74 -7.26
N GLU A 217 -13.48 -4.48 -7.00
CA GLU A 217 -14.59 -5.27 -7.53
C GLU A 217 -15.65 -4.36 -8.16
N VAL A 218 -16.01 -4.66 -9.41
CA VAL A 218 -17.21 -4.09 -10.06
C VAL A 218 -18.40 -4.95 -9.68
N LEU A 219 -19.25 -4.41 -8.80
CA LEU A 219 -20.24 -5.19 -8.05
C LEU A 219 -21.32 -5.83 -8.94
N GLU A 220 -21.81 -5.09 -9.95
CA GLU A 220 -22.86 -5.60 -10.85
C GLU A 220 -22.32 -6.61 -11.87
N ALA A 221 -21.09 -6.39 -12.35
CA ALA A 221 -20.48 -7.18 -13.41
C ALA A 221 -19.70 -8.40 -12.90
N GLN A 222 -19.48 -8.52 -11.58
CA GLN A 222 -18.64 -9.55 -10.95
C GLN A 222 -17.23 -9.62 -11.57
N VAL A 223 -16.69 -8.44 -11.90
CA VAL A 223 -15.33 -8.27 -12.41
C VAL A 223 -14.44 -7.88 -11.24
N ARG A 224 -13.33 -8.57 -11.09
CA ARG A 224 -12.34 -8.33 -10.03
C ARG A 224 -11.04 -7.88 -10.67
N THR A 225 -10.47 -6.80 -10.20
CA THR A 225 -9.17 -6.32 -10.68
C THR A 225 -8.15 -6.38 -9.56
N ARG A 226 -7.01 -7.01 -9.82
CA ARG A 226 -5.80 -6.94 -9.01
C ARG A 226 -4.76 -6.15 -9.80
N GLU A 227 -4.11 -5.19 -9.16
CA GLU A 227 -3.14 -4.35 -9.84
C GLU A 227 -1.89 -4.14 -8.98
N THR A 228 -0.74 -4.11 -9.65
CA THR A 228 0.58 -3.75 -9.10
C THR A 228 1.19 -2.63 -9.94
N ALA A 229 2.43 -2.23 -9.65
CA ALA A 229 3.14 -1.24 -10.49
C ALA A 229 3.43 -1.70 -11.92
N GLY A 230 3.48 -3.02 -12.19
CA GLY A 230 3.86 -3.57 -13.50
C GLY A 230 2.88 -4.59 -14.08
N GLN A 231 1.73 -4.80 -13.43
CA GLN A 231 0.76 -5.80 -13.86
C GLN A 231 -0.65 -5.39 -13.47
N VAL A 232 -1.60 -5.57 -14.39
CA VAL A 232 -3.04 -5.56 -14.13
C VAL A 232 -3.59 -6.95 -14.41
N GLU A 233 -4.36 -7.51 -13.50
CA GLU A 233 -5.03 -8.80 -13.64
C GLU A 233 -6.52 -8.62 -13.42
N VAL A 234 -7.31 -8.86 -14.47
CA VAL A 234 -8.76 -8.77 -14.42
C VAL A 234 -9.36 -10.17 -14.47
N ALA A 235 -10.02 -10.59 -13.39
CA ALA A 235 -10.71 -11.87 -13.31
C ALA A 235 -12.21 -11.69 -13.49
N VAL A 236 -12.80 -12.50 -14.38
CA VAL A 236 -14.24 -12.51 -14.67
C VAL A 236 -14.79 -13.92 -14.48
N SER A 237 -15.94 -14.04 -13.79
CA SER A 237 -16.59 -15.33 -13.58
C SER A 237 -17.01 -15.98 -14.89
N SER A 238 -16.67 -17.27 -15.06
CA SER A 238 -17.12 -18.03 -16.23
C SER A 238 -18.64 -18.24 -16.25
N ASP A 239 -19.30 -18.22 -15.08
CA ASP A 239 -20.75 -18.38 -14.99
C ASP A 239 -21.50 -17.13 -15.51
N VAL A 240 -20.84 -15.97 -15.50
CA VAL A 240 -21.32 -14.72 -16.12
C VAL A 240 -21.05 -14.74 -17.63
N LEU A 241 -19.85 -15.18 -18.01
CA LEU A 241 -19.41 -15.17 -19.41
C LEU A 241 -20.07 -16.25 -20.27
N PHE A 242 -20.35 -17.43 -19.72
CA PHE A 242 -20.73 -18.60 -20.50
C PHE A 242 -21.89 -19.37 -19.88
N ALA A 243 -22.71 -19.98 -20.72
CA ALA A 243 -23.61 -21.04 -20.27
C ALA A 243 -22.83 -22.29 -19.82
N PHE A 244 -23.47 -23.15 -19.02
CA PHE A 244 -22.91 -24.44 -18.62
C PHE A 244 -22.41 -25.23 -19.84
N ASP A 245 -21.17 -25.73 -19.74
CA ASP A 245 -20.52 -26.54 -20.78
C ASP A 245 -20.42 -25.87 -22.17
N SER A 246 -20.33 -24.53 -22.20
CA SER A 246 -20.27 -23.73 -23.42
C SER A 246 -19.05 -22.81 -23.46
N ASP A 247 -18.56 -22.52 -24.66
CA ASP A 247 -17.60 -21.45 -24.99
C ASP A 247 -18.23 -20.28 -25.77
N ALA A 248 -19.55 -20.32 -25.99
CA ALA A 248 -20.32 -19.21 -26.53
C ALA A 248 -20.71 -18.22 -25.41
N LEU A 249 -20.48 -16.93 -25.66
CA LEU A 249 -20.80 -15.86 -24.71
C LEU A 249 -22.30 -15.79 -24.40
N GLY A 250 -22.60 -15.62 -23.11
CA GLY A 250 -23.94 -15.41 -22.58
C GLY A 250 -24.46 -13.97 -22.79
N PRO A 251 -25.71 -13.70 -22.40
CA PRO A 251 -26.31 -12.37 -22.53
C PRO A 251 -25.63 -11.31 -21.65
N ASP A 252 -25.12 -11.70 -20.48
CA ASP A 252 -24.50 -10.78 -19.50
C ASP A 252 -22.99 -10.63 -19.74
N ALA A 253 -22.43 -11.38 -20.68
CA ALA A 253 -20.99 -11.42 -20.94
C ALA A 253 -20.47 -10.10 -21.55
N ASP A 254 -21.30 -9.41 -22.34
CA ASP A 254 -20.90 -8.16 -22.99
C ASP A 254 -20.65 -7.05 -21.96
N ASP A 255 -21.52 -6.91 -20.96
CA ASP A 255 -21.36 -5.90 -19.90
C ASP A 255 -20.13 -6.21 -19.03
N ALA A 256 -19.92 -7.49 -18.68
CA ALA A 256 -18.75 -7.92 -17.93
C ALA A 256 -17.43 -7.72 -18.69
N LEU A 257 -17.40 -8.04 -19.99
CA LEU A 257 -16.21 -7.84 -20.81
C LEU A 257 -15.97 -6.37 -21.16
N ALA A 258 -17.02 -5.54 -21.23
CA ALA A 258 -16.86 -4.10 -21.36
C ALA A 258 -16.22 -3.51 -20.10
N ALA A 259 -16.71 -3.86 -18.90
CA ALA A 259 -16.09 -3.45 -17.65
C ALA A 259 -14.63 -3.92 -17.56
N ALA A 260 -14.34 -5.17 -17.95
CA ALA A 260 -12.96 -5.66 -18.00
C ALA A 260 -12.09 -4.90 -19.02
N ALA A 261 -12.63 -4.55 -20.19
CA ALA A 261 -11.94 -3.79 -21.21
C ALA A 261 -11.61 -2.36 -20.76
N GLU A 262 -12.48 -1.72 -19.97
CA GLU A 262 -12.21 -0.41 -19.38
C GLU A 262 -11.01 -0.45 -18.43
N GLN A 263 -10.85 -1.51 -17.63
CA GLN A 263 -9.68 -1.68 -16.75
C GLN A 263 -8.35 -1.82 -17.51
N LEU A 264 -8.40 -2.21 -18.78
CA LEU A 264 -7.24 -2.33 -19.67
C LEU A 264 -7.02 -1.08 -20.52
N ALA A 265 -7.96 -0.13 -20.49
CA ALA A 265 -7.88 1.07 -21.31
C ALA A 265 -6.70 1.96 -20.87
N GLY A 266 -5.99 2.52 -21.86
CA GLY A 266 -4.85 3.41 -21.60
C GLY A 266 -3.50 2.70 -21.43
N TYR A 267 -3.46 1.37 -21.47
CA TYR A 267 -2.21 0.61 -21.59
C TYR A 267 -1.87 0.36 -23.05
N ASP A 268 -0.93 1.15 -23.60
CA ASP A 268 -0.58 1.10 -25.03
C ASP A 268 0.49 0.06 -25.40
N ALA A 269 1.11 -0.60 -24.43
CA ALA A 269 2.17 -1.58 -24.66
C ALA A 269 2.30 -2.57 -23.49
N GLY A 270 2.54 -3.85 -23.82
CA GLY A 270 2.66 -4.91 -22.83
C GLY A 270 2.39 -6.29 -23.42
N THR A 271 2.35 -7.30 -22.55
CA THR A 271 1.91 -8.66 -22.89
C THR A 271 0.55 -8.87 -22.23
N LEU A 272 -0.48 -9.15 -23.04
CA LEU A 272 -1.82 -9.46 -22.56
C LEU A 272 -2.08 -10.96 -22.70
N THR A 273 -2.16 -11.67 -21.58
CA THR A 273 -2.46 -13.10 -21.56
C THR A 273 -3.88 -13.33 -21.05
N VAL A 274 -4.72 -13.95 -21.89
CA VAL A 274 -6.06 -14.38 -21.49
C VAL A 274 -6.01 -15.86 -21.12
N VAL A 275 -6.28 -16.19 -19.85
CA VAL A 275 -6.19 -17.54 -19.29
C VAL A 275 -7.58 -18.04 -18.91
N GLY A 276 -8.00 -19.17 -19.47
CA GLY A 276 -9.21 -19.86 -19.06
C GLY A 276 -8.95 -20.89 -17.97
N HIS A 277 -9.85 -20.99 -17.00
CA HIS A 277 -9.84 -22.03 -15.97
C HIS A 277 -11.20 -22.73 -15.88
N THR A 278 -11.18 -23.98 -15.40
CA THR A 278 -12.37 -24.77 -15.06
C THR A 278 -12.35 -25.13 -13.58
N ASP A 279 -13.44 -25.75 -13.11
CA ASP A 279 -13.44 -26.46 -11.84
C ASP A 279 -12.94 -27.91 -12.02
N ASP A 280 -13.01 -28.69 -10.94
CA ASP A 280 -12.62 -30.09 -10.84
C ASP A 280 -13.62 -31.07 -11.50
N GLN A 281 -14.56 -30.57 -12.33
CA GLN A 281 -15.56 -31.38 -13.01
C GLN A 281 -15.12 -31.68 -14.44
N ALA A 282 -15.16 -32.96 -14.82
CA ALA A 282 -14.68 -33.55 -16.09
C ALA A 282 -13.21 -34.02 -16.05
N ASP A 283 -12.74 -34.59 -17.15
CA ASP A 283 -11.36 -35.05 -17.27
C ASP A 283 -10.43 -33.92 -17.71
N ASP A 284 -9.16 -33.99 -17.30
CA ASP A 284 -8.15 -32.95 -17.54
C ASP A 284 -8.09 -32.51 -19.01
N ALA A 285 -8.11 -33.47 -19.95
CA ALA A 285 -8.01 -33.17 -21.37
C ALA A 285 -9.24 -32.40 -21.90
N TYR A 286 -10.42 -32.69 -21.36
CA TYR A 286 -11.64 -31.94 -21.63
C TYR A 286 -11.56 -30.51 -21.07
N ASN A 287 -11.12 -30.37 -19.82
CA ASN A 287 -11.00 -29.09 -19.13
C ASN A 287 -9.95 -28.17 -19.77
N ASP A 288 -8.82 -28.72 -20.22
CA ASP A 288 -7.80 -28.00 -20.98
C ASP A 288 -8.36 -27.46 -22.31
N ASP A 289 -9.08 -28.28 -23.06
CA ASP A 289 -9.67 -27.88 -24.35
C ASP A 289 -10.79 -26.83 -24.17
N LEU A 290 -11.67 -27.02 -23.18
CA LEU A 290 -12.76 -26.09 -22.89
C LEU A 290 -12.23 -24.72 -22.43
N SER A 291 -11.32 -24.70 -21.46
CA SER A 291 -10.72 -23.47 -20.95
C SER A 291 -9.99 -22.70 -22.05
N GLN A 292 -9.24 -23.39 -22.92
CA GLN A 292 -8.55 -22.79 -24.04
C GLN A 292 -9.50 -22.17 -25.07
N ARG A 293 -10.66 -22.81 -25.35
CA ARG A 293 -11.68 -22.21 -26.24
C ARG A 293 -12.30 -20.97 -25.63
N ARG A 294 -12.68 -21.02 -24.34
CA ARG A 294 -13.25 -19.88 -23.61
C ARG A 294 -12.31 -18.68 -23.62
N ALA A 295 -11.03 -18.90 -23.35
CA ALA A 295 -10.01 -17.86 -23.39
C ALA A 295 -9.89 -17.23 -24.79
N ARG A 296 -9.98 -18.02 -25.87
CA ARG A 296 -9.98 -17.48 -27.25
C ARG A 296 -11.21 -16.63 -27.55
N THR A 297 -12.38 -17.07 -27.10
CA THR A 297 -13.62 -16.30 -27.27
C THR A 297 -13.52 -14.95 -26.56
N VAL A 298 -13.02 -14.94 -25.32
CA VAL A 298 -12.81 -13.71 -24.55
C VAL A 298 -11.80 -12.79 -25.23
N ALA A 299 -10.63 -13.30 -25.62
CA ALA A 299 -9.61 -12.50 -26.31
C ALA A 299 -10.15 -11.86 -27.60
N SER A 300 -10.94 -12.61 -28.40
CA SER A 300 -11.58 -12.08 -29.60
C SER A 300 -12.56 -10.97 -29.28
N ARG A 301 -13.35 -11.10 -28.22
CA ARG A 301 -14.35 -10.10 -27.84
C ARG A 301 -13.70 -8.84 -27.25
N LEU A 302 -12.65 -8.99 -26.44
CA LEU A 302 -11.88 -7.86 -25.91
C LEU A 302 -11.30 -7.00 -27.04
N GLY A 303 -10.75 -7.62 -28.10
CA GLY A 303 -10.24 -6.89 -29.27
C GLY A 303 -11.31 -6.16 -30.10
N GLU A 304 -12.60 -6.41 -29.84
CA GLU A 304 -13.71 -5.62 -30.40
C GLU A 304 -14.13 -4.45 -29.49
N LEU A 305 -13.80 -4.52 -28.20
CA LEU A 305 -14.22 -3.56 -27.16
C LEU A 305 -13.14 -2.52 -26.85
N VAL A 306 -11.86 -2.91 -26.90
CA VAL A 306 -10.71 -2.04 -26.62
C VAL A 306 -9.62 -2.24 -27.67
N ASP A 307 -8.83 -1.21 -27.92
CA ASP A 307 -7.69 -1.28 -28.83
C ASP A 307 -6.56 -2.11 -28.21
N LEU A 308 -6.22 -3.23 -28.85
CA LEU A 308 -5.16 -4.14 -28.43
C LEU A 308 -3.95 -4.11 -29.38
N ASP A 309 -3.92 -3.23 -30.39
CA ASP A 309 -2.90 -3.27 -31.47
C ASP A 309 -1.46 -3.10 -30.95
N GLY A 310 -1.30 -2.46 -29.79
CA GLY A 310 -0.01 -2.26 -29.11
C GLY A 310 0.44 -3.41 -28.20
N LEU A 311 -0.43 -4.40 -27.96
CA LEU A 311 -0.20 -5.47 -27.00
C LEU A 311 0.17 -6.80 -27.68
N ASP A 312 1.07 -7.57 -27.08
CA ASP A 312 1.27 -8.98 -27.44
C ASP A 312 0.18 -9.83 -26.81
N VAL A 313 -0.87 -10.16 -27.58
CA VAL A 313 -2.03 -10.90 -27.08
C VAL A 313 -1.79 -12.42 -27.16
N GLN A 314 -1.79 -13.06 -25.99
CA GLN A 314 -1.60 -14.48 -25.78
C GLN A 314 -2.88 -15.11 -25.20
N VAL A 315 -3.08 -16.40 -25.46
CA VAL A 315 -4.27 -17.13 -25.00
C VAL A 315 -3.89 -18.50 -24.50
N GLU A 316 -4.23 -18.80 -23.25
CA GLU A 316 -3.93 -20.04 -22.56
C GLU A 316 -5.20 -20.70 -22.00
N GLY A 317 -5.25 -22.02 -21.98
CA GLY A 317 -6.19 -22.78 -21.17
C GLY A 317 -5.42 -23.58 -20.13
N ARG A 318 -5.83 -23.50 -18.86
CA ARG A 318 -5.20 -24.23 -17.75
C ARG A 318 -6.10 -25.30 -17.14
N GLY A 319 -7.31 -25.50 -17.67
CA GLY A 319 -8.27 -26.44 -17.12
C GLY A 319 -8.43 -26.25 -15.61
N GLU A 320 -8.34 -27.35 -14.85
CA GLU A 320 -8.45 -27.38 -13.39
C GLU A 320 -7.09 -27.30 -12.66
N SER A 321 -5.98 -27.16 -13.40
CA SER A 321 -4.63 -27.35 -12.86
C SER A 321 -4.14 -26.23 -11.93
N ASP A 322 -4.84 -25.09 -11.89
CA ASP A 322 -4.47 -23.87 -11.18
C ASP A 322 -5.69 -23.26 -10.45
N PRO A 323 -6.18 -23.91 -9.36
CA PRO A 323 -7.33 -23.44 -8.59
C PRO A 323 -6.96 -22.28 -7.66
N VAL A 324 -7.78 -21.24 -7.61
CA VAL A 324 -7.63 -20.10 -6.67
C VAL A 324 -8.01 -20.50 -5.24
N VAL A 325 -9.02 -21.35 -5.10
CA VAL A 325 -9.45 -21.88 -3.80
C VAL A 325 -9.49 -23.40 -3.85
N ALA A 326 -8.84 -24.01 -2.86
CA ALA A 326 -8.90 -25.45 -2.68
C ALA A 326 -10.29 -25.87 -2.17
N GLY A 327 -10.85 -26.91 -2.78
CA GLY A 327 -12.13 -27.47 -2.35
C GLY A 327 -12.91 -28.08 -3.51
N THR A 328 -13.92 -28.88 -3.16
CA THR A 328 -14.77 -29.60 -4.13
C THR A 328 -16.25 -29.24 -3.92
N GLY A 329 -16.54 -28.16 -3.18
CA GLY A 329 -17.89 -27.65 -2.98
C GLY A 329 -18.28 -26.69 -4.10
N GLU A 330 -19.58 -26.43 -4.26
CA GLU A 330 -20.05 -25.54 -5.35
C GLU A 330 -19.53 -24.11 -5.21
N ALA A 331 -19.35 -23.63 -3.97
CA ALA A 331 -18.83 -22.29 -3.73
C ALA A 331 -17.37 -22.16 -4.21
N GLU A 332 -16.52 -23.13 -3.91
CA GLU A 332 -15.12 -23.15 -4.37
C GLU A 332 -15.04 -23.35 -5.88
N ARG A 333 -15.86 -24.23 -6.44
CA ARG A 333 -15.95 -24.47 -7.89
C ARG A 333 -16.34 -23.21 -8.66
N ALA A 334 -17.36 -22.49 -8.19
CA ALA A 334 -17.80 -21.26 -8.82
C ALA A 334 -16.69 -20.20 -8.90
N VAL A 335 -15.85 -20.09 -7.85
CA VAL A 335 -14.69 -19.19 -7.85
C VAL A 335 -13.61 -19.68 -8.82
N ASN A 336 -13.36 -21.00 -8.89
CA ASN A 336 -12.35 -21.55 -9.78
C ASN A 336 -12.73 -21.47 -11.26
N ARG A 337 -14.03 -21.50 -11.59
CA ARG A 337 -14.56 -21.26 -12.96
C ARG A 337 -14.45 -19.78 -13.34
N ARG A 338 -13.31 -19.39 -13.91
CA ARG A 338 -13.00 -17.99 -14.24
C ARG A 338 -12.19 -17.85 -15.52
N VAL A 339 -12.17 -16.65 -16.05
CA VAL A 339 -11.20 -16.21 -17.05
C VAL A 339 -10.38 -15.08 -16.44
N GLU A 340 -9.06 -15.23 -16.45
CA GLU A 340 -8.11 -14.20 -16.03
C GLU A 340 -7.55 -13.48 -17.26
N ILE A 341 -7.48 -12.17 -17.19
CA ILE A 341 -6.90 -11.32 -18.23
C ILE A 341 -5.72 -10.59 -17.58
N VAL A 342 -4.52 -11.07 -17.85
CA VAL A 342 -3.28 -10.60 -17.22
C VAL A 342 -2.54 -9.70 -18.21
N LEU A 343 -2.33 -8.45 -17.84
CA LEU A 343 -1.55 -7.50 -18.60
C LEU A 343 -0.26 -7.17 -17.84
N GLU A 344 0.88 -7.64 -18.36
CA GLU A 344 2.20 -7.20 -17.91
C GLU A 344 2.62 -5.95 -18.69
N HIS A 345 3.01 -4.89 -17.98
CA HIS A 345 3.36 -3.61 -18.58
C HIS A 345 4.57 -2.95 -17.92
N ALA A 346 5.22 -2.05 -18.66
CA ALA A 346 6.35 -1.24 -18.18
C ALA A 346 6.00 0.27 -18.17
N VAL A 347 4.70 0.60 -18.15
CA VAL A 347 4.24 1.98 -18.09
C VAL A 347 4.69 2.61 -16.76
N ALA A 348 5.43 3.71 -16.84
CA ALA A 348 5.99 4.39 -15.66
C ALA A 348 4.93 5.09 -14.80
N GLN A 349 3.79 5.45 -15.40
CA GLN A 349 2.63 6.00 -14.71
C GLN A 349 1.39 5.28 -15.24
N PRO A 350 0.72 4.44 -14.44
CA PRO A 350 -0.48 3.76 -14.89
C PRO A 350 -1.56 4.79 -15.29
N PRO A 351 -2.49 4.42 -16.17
CA PRO A 351 -3.65 5.24 -16.49
C PRO A 351 -4.43 5.63 -15.24
N ALA A 352 -5.27 6.66 -15.36
CA ALA A 352 -6.11 7.09 -14.26
C ALA A 352 -6.99 5.93 -13.75
N PRO A 353 -7.28 5.85 -12.45
CA PRO A 353 -8.16 4.82 -11.91
C PRO A 353 -9.49 4.78 -12.64
N VAL A 354 -9.94 3.57 -12.98
CA VAL A 354 -11.20 3.35 -13.68
C VAL A 354 -12.25 2.91 -12.67
N VAL A 355 -13.20 3.79 -12.40
CA VAL A 355 -14.39 3.51 -11.61
C VAL A 355 -15.53 3.19 -12.58
N ALA A 356 -16.14 2.02 -12.42
CA ALA A 356 -17.33 1.63 -13.16
C ALA A 356 -18.52 2.54 -12.82
N ASP A 357 -19.25 2.96 -13.86
CA ASP A 357 -20.56 3.59 -13.71
C ASP A 357 -21.50 2.69 -12.90
N GLY A 358 -22.38 3.30 -12.10
CA GLY A 358 -23.36 2.56 -11.29
C GLY A 358 -23.74 3.33 -10.04
N GLU A 359 -24.81 2.89 -9.37
CA GLU A 359 -25.14 3.38 -8.03
C GLU A 359 -24.37 2.53 -7.00
N PRO A 360 -23.72 3.14 -6.00
CA PRO A 360 -23.12 2.39 -4.91
C PRO A 360 -24.17 1.52 -4.21
N PRO A 361 -23.78 0.37 -3.64
CA PRO A 361 -24.72 -0.53 -2.99
C PRO A 361 -25.46 0.19 -1.88
N GLU A 362 -26.71 -0.17 -1.60
CA GLU A 362 -27.45 0.43 -0.49
C GLU A 362 -26.66 0.29 0.82
N PRO A 363 -26.55 1.35 1.64
CA PRO A 363 -25.80 1.28 2.88
C PRO A 363 -26.44 0.31 3.86
N GLU A 364 -25.63 -0.58 4.40
CA GLU A 364 -26.00 -1.43 5.52
C GLU A 364 -25.56 -0.74 6.81
N GLY A 365 -26.50 -0.46 7.72
CA GLY A 365 -26.19 0.23 8.98
C GLY A 365 -26.31 1.76 8.93
N PRO A 366 -25.86 2.45 9.99
CA PRO A 366 -25.97 3.90 10.09
C PRO A 366 -25.04 4.61 9.09
N VAL A 367 -25.50 5.78 8.61
CA VAL A 367 -24.82 6.59 7.61
C VAL A 367 -24.64 8.01 8.14
N ALA A 368 -23.45 8.57 7.94
CA ALA A 368 -23.16 9.97 8.23
C ALA A 368 -22.11 10.51 7.25
N THR A 369 -21.90 11.83 7.23
CA THR A 369 -20.77 12.39 6.49
C THR A 369 -19.46 12.12 7.21
N GLY A 370 -18.35 12.01 6.49
CA GLY A 370 -17.02 11.77 7.06
C GLY A 370 -16.65 12.72 8.20
N ALA A 371 -16.93 14.02 8.01
CA ALA A 371 -16.70 15.05 9.01
C ALA A 371 -17.60 14.92 10.24
N THR A 372 -18.85 14.45 10.09
CA THR A 372 -19.79 14.27 11.22
C THR A 372 -19.46 13.02 12.01
N GLY A 373 -19.18 11.91 11.32
CA GLY A 373 -18.99 10.60 11.94
C GLY A 373 -20.28 9.89 12.29
N VAL A 374 -20.11 8.62 12.62
CA VAL A 374 -21.20 7.70 12.93
C VAL A 374 -20.93 7.00 14.26
N GLU A 375 -21.96 6.91 15.10
CA GLU A 375 -21.92 6.08 16.31
C GLU A 375 -22.31 4.65 15.94
N ILE A 376 -21.47 3.70 16.33
CA ILE A 376 -21.59 2.27 16.05
C ILE A 376 -21.77 1.56 17.38
N THR A 377 -22.68 0.58 17.40
CA THR A 377 -22.83 -0.37 18.49
C THR A 377 -22.62 -1.76 17.93
N ASP A 378 -21.55 -2.44 18.36
CA ASP A 378 -21.23 -3.81 17.96
C ASP A 378 -21.13 -4.69 19.22
N GLY A 379 -22.15 -5.50 19.48
CA GLY A 379 -22.25 -6.25 20.74
C GLY A 379 -22.32 -5.32 21.95
N ASP A 380 -21.36 -5.43 22.86
CA ASP A 380 -21.26 -4.61 24.07
C ASP A 380 -20.41 -3.34 23.87
N ASP A 381 -19.78 -3.20 22.70
CA ASP A 381 -18.92 -2.08 22.35
C ASP A 381 -19.72 -0.96 21.69
N THR A 382 -19.46 0.29 22.11
CA THR A 382 -20.01 1.49 21.48
C THR A 382 -18.90 2.48 21.22
N TYR A 383 -18.83 2.99 20.00
CA TYR A 383 -17.75 3.88 19.58
C TYR A 383 -18.20 4.74 18.39
N GLU A 384 -17.56 5.89 18.25
CA GLU A 384 -17.75 6.82 17.14
C GLU A 384 -16.60 6.67 16.14
N VAL A 385 -16.91 6.65 14.85
CA VAL A 385 -15.93 6.67 13.77
C VAL A 385 -16.13 7.90 12.90
N ARG A 386 -15.04 8.65 12.67
CA ARG A 386 -15.00 9.81 11.77
C ARG A 386 -13.87 9.64 10.77
N LEU A 387 -14.04 10.23 9.59
CA LEU A 387 -12.98 10.38 8.61
C LEU A 387 -13.18 11.74 7.93
N PRO A 388 -12.60 12.82 8.48
CA PRO A 388 -12.84 14.16 7.98
C PRO A 388 -12.36 14.40 6.55
N GLU A 389 -11.29 13.70 6.13
CA GLU A 389 -10.67 13.78 4.81
C GLU A 389 -9.80 12.54 4.56
N VAL A 390 -9.41 12.33 3.29
CA VAL A 390 -8.37 11.39 2.88
C VAL A 390 -7.28 12.11 2.09
N LEU A 391 -6.03 11.72 2.26
CA LEU A 391 -4.87 12.28 1.56
C LEU A 391 -4.59 11.48 0.29
N ARG A 392 -4.44 12.16 -0.84
CA ARG A 392 -3.96 11.56 -2.09
C ARG A 392 -2.44 11.55 -2.09
N ALA A 393 -1.86 10.35 -2.10
CA ALA A 393 -0.42 10.12 -2.12
C ALA A 393 -0.06 9.25 -3.33
N GLY A 394 0.30 9.90 -4.45
CA GLY A 394 0.54 9.23 -5.72
C GLY A 394 -0.69 8.47 -6.21
N ARG A 395 -0.59 7.15 -6.33
CA ARG A 395 -1.66 6.24 -6.77
C ARG A 395 -2.55 5.71 -5.64
N PHE A 396 -2.41 6.25 -4.44
CA PHE A 396 -3.07 5.78 -3.23
C PHE A 396 -3.86 6.89 -2.52
N LEU A 397 -4.86 6.48 -1.75
CA LEU A 397 -5.59 7.33 -0.80
C LEU A 397 -5.32 6.85 0.62
N VAL A 398 -4.89 7.76 1.48
CA VAL A 398 -4.57 7.49 2.87
C VAL A 398 -5.68 8.08 3.75
N GLY A 399 -6.39 7.21 4.45
CA GLY A 399 -7.37 7.58 5.46
C GLY A 399 -6.83 7.51 6.88
N ALA A 400 -7.12 8.53 7.67
CA ALA A 400 -6.87 8.58 9.10
C ALA A 400 -8.22 8.49 9.84
N LEU A 401 -8.73 7.27 10.06
CA LEU A 401 -10.00 7.08 10.76
C LEU A 401 -9.84 7.45 12.23
N GLU A 402 -10.67 8.38 12.70
CA GLU A 402 -10.73 8.77 14.11
C GLU A 402 -11.72 7.85 14.83
N VAL A 403 -11.23 6.94 15.67
CA VAL A 403 -12.05 6.00 16.43
C VAL A 403 -12.08 6.43 17.89
N THR A 404 -13.27 6.76 18.40
CA THR A 404 -13.47 7.21 19.79
C THR A 404 -14.34 6.20 20.53
N ASN A 405 -13.83 5.58 21.59
CA ASN A 405 -14.61 4.65 22.41
C ASN A 405 -15.58 5.43 23.30
N THR A 406 -16.88 5.34 23.01
CA THR A 406 -17.95 6.00 23.77
C THR A 406 -18.62 5.06 24.77
N GLY A 407 -18.19 3.79 24.81
CA GLY A 407 -18.61 2.76 25.73
C GLY A 407 -17.96 2.88 27.12
N THR A 408 -18.10 1.81 27.91
CA THR A 408 -17.66 1.79 29.31
C THR A 408 -16.50 0.83 29.60
N GLY A 409 -16.22 -0.10 28.68
CA GLY A 409 -15.07 -1.01 28.73
C GLY A 409 -14.06 -0.67 27.63
N ASP A 410 -12.93 -1.39 27.63
CA ASP A 410 -11.95 -1.27 26.55
C ASP A 410 -12.54 -1.82 25.24
N LEU A 411 -12.35 -1.08 24.15
CA LEU A 411 -12.88 -1.47 22.84
C LEU A 411 -12.19 -2.77 22.37
N ALA A 412 -12.98 -3.83 22.22
CA ALA A 412 -12.49 -5.12 21.74
C ALA A 412 -13.16 -5.47 20.40
N LEU A 413 -12.36 -5.64 19.34
CA LEU A 413 -12.83 -6.13 18.02
C LEU A 413 -13.94 -5.27 17.41
N GLY A 414 -13.58 -4.07 16.93
CA GLY A 414 -14.51 -3.20 16.21
C GLY A 414 -14.86 -3.68 14.80
N ALA A 415 -15.86 -3.03 14.21
CA ALA A 415 -16.42 -3.26 12.87
C ALA A 415 -15.44 -3.11 11.72
N LEU A 416 -14.34 -2.42 11.98
CA LEU A 416 -13.28 -2.18 11.01
C LEU A 416 -12.56 -3.49 10.63
N SER A 417 -12.56 -4.49 11.51
CA SER A 417 -11.89 -5.77 11.29
C SER A 417 -12.78 -6.81 10.61
N GLY A 418 -12.20 -7.56 9.67
CA GLY A 418 -12.80 -8.78 9.12
C GLY A 418 -12.78 -9.97 10.08
N GLY A 419 -12.28 -9.79 11.32
CA GLY A 419 -11.88 -10.88 12.19
C GLY A 419 -10.51 -11.39 11.76
N ALA A 420 -10.35 -12.70 11.62
CA ALA A 420 -9.12 -13.35 11.17
C ALA A 420 -9.06 -13.53 9.64
N TRP A 421 -9.44 -12.50 8.88
CA TRP A 421 -9.46 -12.57 7.42
C TRP A 421 -8.83 -11.32 6.80
N ASP A 422 -8.06 -11.54 5.73
CA ASP A 422 -7.55 -10.47 4.90
C ASP A 422 -8.71 -9.74 4.18
N ALA A 423 -8.39 -8.62 3.51
CA ALA A 423 -9.40 -7.85 2.80
C ALA A 423 -10.08 -8.63 1.66
N ARG A 424 -9.48 -9.74 1.20
CA ARG A 424 -9.94 -10.55 0.06
C ARG A 424 -10.66 -11.84 0.51
N GLY A 425 -10.71 -12.11 1.81
CA GLY A 425 -11.43 -13.23 2.42
C GLY A 425 -10.59 -14.49 2.67
N SER A 426 -9.27 -14.43 2.58
CA SER A 426 -8.38 -15.51 3.02
C SER A 426 -8.23 -15.50 4.54
N PHE A 427 -8.19 -16.67 5.17
CA PHE A 427 -8.07 -16.76 6.63
C PHE A 427 -6.63 -16.53 7.09
N ASP A 428 -6.43 -15.50 7.92
CA ASP A 428 -5.19 -15.26 8.66
C ASP A 428 -5.52 -14.87 10.11
N PRO A 429 -5.19 -15.72 11.11
CA PRO A 429 -5.44 -15.43 12.51
C PRO A 429 -4.65 -14.23 13.05
N GLN A 430 -3.57 -13.82 12.40
CA GLN A 430 -2.78 -12.66 12.81
C GLN A 430 -3.45 -11.33 12.48
N LEU A 431 -4.41 -11.31 11.55
CA LEU A 431 -5.16 -10.11 11.15
C LEU A 431 -6.39 -9.82 12.02
N GLN A 432 -6.59 -10.56 13.12
CA GLN A 432 -7.78 -10.46 13.99
C GLN A 432 -8.23 -9.03 14.32
N PHE A 433 -7.29 -8.09 14.45
CA PHE A 433 -7.54 -6.71 14.85
C PHE A 433 -7.21 -5.67 13.77
N ALA A 434 -6.84 -6.11 12.57
CA ALA A 434 -6.50 -5.23 11.46
C ALA A 434 -7.78 -4.70 10.79
N PRO A 435 -7.81 -3.46 10.28
CA PRO A 435 -8.96 -2.84 9.64
C PRO A 435 -9.13 -3.35 8.20
N THR A 436 -9.23 -4.66 8.01
CA THR A 436 -9.31 -5.30 6.68
C THR A 436 -10.68 -5.17 6.01
N ASN A 437 -11.71 -4.73 6.74
CA ASN A 437 -13.08 -4.59 6.23
C ASN A 437 -13.46 -3.14 5.90
N VAL A 438 -12.51 -2.20 5.92
CA VAL A 438 -12.77 -0.80 5.59
C VAL A 438 -12.54 -0.60 4.09
N THR A 439 -13.61 -0.48 3.31
CA THR A 439 -13.53 -0.32 1.84
C THR A 439 -13.99 1.06 1.40
N LEU A 440 -13.61 1.45 0.19
CA LEU A 440 -14.23 2.57 -0.51
C LEU A 440 -15.26 2.05 -1.48
N VAL A 441 -16.36 2.79 -1.65
CA VAL A 441 -17.32 2.58 -2.74
C VAL A 441 -17.44 3.86 -3.55
N SER A 442 -17.34 3.71 -4.86
CA SER A 442 -17.48 4.79 -5.83
C SER A 442 -18.13 4.22 -7.09
N GLY A 443 -19.22 4.85 -7.54
CA GLY A 443 -20.07 4.29 -8.58
C GLY A 443 -20.46 2.83 -8.27
N GLY A 444 -20.31 1.94 -9.25
CA GLY A 444 -20.48 0.50 -9.10
C GLY A 444 -19.22 -0.25 -8.60
N THR A 445 -18.17 0.45 -8.20
CA THR A 445 -16.87 -0.11 -7.83
C THR A 445 -16.65 -0.09 -6.33
N ARG A 446 -16.18 -1.22 -5.78
CA ARG A 446 -15.66 -1.30 -4.42
C ARG A 446 -14.14 -1.46 -4.46
N SER A 447 -13.43 -0.60 -3.73
CA SER A 447 -11.98 -0.64 -3.58
C SER A 447 -11.59 -1.12 -2.18
N PHE A 448 -10.68 -2.08 -2.13
CA PHE A 448 -10.25 -2.72 -0.90
C PHE A 448 -8.96 -2.09 -0.38
N VAL A 449 -8.63 -2.39 0.88
CA VAL A 449 -7.36 -1.96 1.48
C VAL A 449 -6.21 -2.49 0.64
N VAL A 450 -5.24 -1.63 0.32
CA VAL A 450 -4.01 -2.02 -0.37
C VAL A 450 -3.26 -3.02 0.51
N ASP A 451 -2.71 -4.09 -0.08
CA ASP A 451 -1.98 -5.13 0.64
C ASP A 451 -0.72 -5.57 -0.11
N TYR A 452 0.07 -6.46 0.49
CA TYR A 452 1.25 -7.07 -0.14
C TYR A 452 1.50 -8.47 0.43
N LEU A 453 2.18 -9.32 -0.32
CA LEU A 453 2.57 -10.66 0.14
C LEU A 453 3.85 -10.59 0.99
N GLU A 454 3.84 -11.20 2.18
CA GLU A 454 5.02 -11.27 3.07
C GLU A 454 6.16 -12.09 2.48
N SER A 455 5.84 -13.04 1.61
CA SER A 455 6.83 -13.84 0.89
C SER A 455 6.37 -14.10 -0.53
N ALA A 456 7.30 -14.21 -1.47
CA ALA A 456 6.98 -14.44 -2.87
C ALA A 456 6.30 -15.79 -3.14
N ASP A 457 6.50 -16.76 -2.25
CA ASP A 457 5.98 -18.13 -2.36
C ASP A 457 4.81 -18.42 -1.41
N GLY A 458 4.35 -17.42 -0.63
CA GLY A 458 3.28 -17.57 0.36
C GLY A 458 2.00 -16.85 -0.03
N ASP A 459 0.92 -17.15 0.70
CA ASP A 459 -0.41 -16.55 0.50
C ASP A 459 -0.76 -15.51 1.58
N ASP A 460 0.13 -15.33 2.57
CA ASP A 460 -0.08 -14.42 3.70
C ASP A 460 0.05 -12.96 3.23
N ARG A 461 -1.06 -12.22 3.39
CA ARG A 461 -1.20 -10.83 2.93
C ARG A 461 -1.20 -9.86 4.09
N GLU A 462 -0.34 -8.86 3.98
CA GLU A 462 -0.24 -7.77 4.95
C GLU A 462 -0.96 -6.53 4.42
N PRO A 463 -1.93 -5.97 5.16
CA PRO A 463 -2.57 -4.74 4.74
C PRO A 463 -1.63 -3.55 4.95
N LEU A 464 -1.68 -2.59 4.04
CA LEU A 464 -1.06 -1.27 4.19
C LEU A 464 -1.95 -0.40 5.08
N SER A 465 -2.04 -0.77 6.35
CA SER A 465 -2.85 -0.11 7.38
C SER A 465 -2.24 -0.32 8.77
N ASP A 466 -2.86 0.24 9.80
CA ASP A 466 -2.54 -0.20 11.17
C ASP A 466 -2.99 -1.65 11.37
N ARG A 467 -2.18 -2.51 11.99
CA ARG A 467 -2.55 -3.92 12.21
C ARG A 467 -3.49 -4.13 13.41
N VAL A 468 -3.56 -3.17 14.34
CA VAL A 468 -4.27 -3.35 15.62
C VAL A 468 -5.10 -2.13 16.00
N VAL A 469 -6.41 -2.33 16.04
CA VAL A 469 -7.42 -1.32 16.40
C VAL A 469 -8.05 -1.57 17.80
N ASN A 470 -7.61 -2.60 18.52
CA ASN A 470 -8.16 -2.95 19.83
C ASN A 470 -7.57 -2.13 20.99
N GLY A 471 -8.16 -2.27 22.18
CA GLY A 471 -7.57 -1.73 23.42
C GLY A 471 -7.63 -0.22 23.50
N ILE A 472 -8.65 0.41 22.92
CA ILE A 472 -8.95 1.83 23.11
C ILE A 472 -9.77 1.94 24.40
N GLY A 473 -9.25 2.61 25.44
CA GLY A 473 -9.93 2.74 26.72
C GLY A 473 -11.22 3.58 26.64
N ALA A 474 -12.08 3.45 27.64
CA ALA A 474 -13.35 4.19 27.68
C ALA A 474 -13.13 5.71 27.65
N GLY A 475 -13.73 6.39 26.68
CA GLY A 475 -13.57 7.84 26.43
C GLY A 475 -12.28 8.21 25.70
N GLU A 476 -11.41 7.24 25.37
CA GLU A 476 -10.19 7.48 24.61
C GLU A 476 -10.46 7.45 23.12
N ARG A 477 -9.53 8.07 22.38
CA ARG A 477 -9.56 8.16 20.93
C ARG A 477 -8.22 7.72 20.36
N ARG A 478 -8.27 7.03 19.21
CA ARG A 478 -7.10 6.64 18.42
C ARG A 478 -7.33 6.93 16.93
N VAL A 479 -6.26 7.28 16.22
CA VAL A 479 -6.25 7.31 14.76
C VAL A 479 -5.88 5.93 14.22
N VAL A 480 -6.64 5.44 13.25
CA VAL A 480 -6.40 4.18 12.53
C VAL A 480 -6.11 4.52 11.08
N THR A 481 -4.89 4.22 10.63
CA THR A 481 -4.49 4.49 9.25
C THR A 481 -4.91 3.36 8.33
N VAL A 482 -5.51 3.66 7.19
CA VAL A 482 -5.87 2.69 6.14
C VAL A 482 -5.52 3.28 4.77
N VAL A 483 -4.91 2.49 3.90
CA VAL A 483 -4.56 2.92 2.54
C VAL A 483 -5.40 2.16 1.51
N TRP A 484 -5.95 2.89 0.54
CA TRP A 484 -6.73 2.38 -0.59
C TRP A 484 -6.07 2.75 -1.92
N PRO A 485 -6.38 2.08 -3.03
CA PRO A 485 -6.09 2.65 -4.35
C PRO A 485 -6.84 3.97 -4.53
N ASP A 486 -6.23 4.88 -5.27
CA ASP A 486 -6.91 6.10 -5.71
C ASP A 486 -8.13 5.77 -6.58
N THR A 487 -9.23 6.49 -6.36
CA THR A 487 -10.46 6.38 -7.16
C THR A 487 -10.48 7.40 -8.29
N GLY A 488 -9.56 8.37 -8.29
CA GLY A 488 -9.56 9.49 -9.23
C GLY A 488 -10.58 10.58 -8.89
N GLU A 489 -11.33 10.43 -7.80
CA GLU A 489 -12.39 11.37 -7.41
C GLU A 489 -11.93 12.39 -6.36
N ASP A 490 -12.65 13.52 -6.26
CA ASP A 490 -12.42 14.55 -5.24
C ASP A 490 -13.12 14.25 -3.91
N THR A 491 -14.00 13.24 -3.89
CA THR A 491 -14.71 12.78 -2.69
C THR A 491 -14.86 11.27 -2.75
N VAL A 492 -14.77 10.61 -1.60
CA VAL A 492 -14.98 9.16 -1.49
C VAL A 492 -16.04 8.81 -0.45
N THR A 493 -16.58 7.61 -0.57
CA THR A 493 -17.49 7.01 0.43
C THR A 493 -16.82 5.80 1.06
N VAL A 494 -16.64 5.81 2.38
CA VAL A 494 -16.17 4.64 3.12
C VAL A 494 -17.35 3.75 3.47
N ASP A 495 -17.25 2.48 3.11
CA ASP A 495 -18.25 1.46 3.36
C ASP A 495 -17.64 0.31 4.16
N VAL A 496 -18.23 0.03 5.32
CA VAL A 496 -17.93 -1.14 6.15
C VAL A 496 -19.15 -2.03 6.10
N ALA A 497 -19.13 -3.00 5.19
CA ALA A 497 -20.23 -3.94 4.97
C ALA A 497 -20.18 -5.10 5.98
N PRO A 498 -21.32 -5.74 6.28
CA PRO A 498 -21.31 -6.94 7.10
C PRO A 498 -20.71 -8.09 6.28
N ARG A 499 -19.52 -8.54 6.68
CA ARG A 499 -18.88 -9.71 6.06
C ARG A 499 -19.12 -10.95 6.90
N PHE A 500 -19.59 -11.99 6.23
CA PHE A 500 -19.71 -13.33 6.79
C PHE A 500 -18.61 -14.20 6.19
N HIS A 501 -17.66 -14.59 7.02
CA HIS A 501 -16.69 -15.60 6.64
C HIS A 501 -17.08 -16.95 7.26
N ALA A 502 -16.94 -18.02 6.49
CA ALA A 502 -17.09 -19.37 7.00
C ALA A 502 -15.89 -19.70 7.89
N ALA A 503 -16.11 -19.82 9.20
CA ALA A 503 -15.14 -20.43 10.09
C ALA A 503 -15.44 -21.94 10.15
N GLN A 504 -14.50 -22.76 9.66
CA GLN A 504 -14.56 -24.23 9.74
C GLN A 504 -15.91 -24.84 9.34
N GLU A 505 -16.19 -24.98 8.03
CA GLU A 505 -17.33 -25.69 7.37
C GLU A 505 -18.78 -25.47 7.90
N GLN A 506 -19.01 -24.87 9.08
CA GLN A 506 -20.31 -24.89 9.78
C GLN A 506 -20.55 -23.68 10.72
N LEU A 507 -19.55 -22.84 11.03
CA LEU A 507 -19.74 -21.64 11.86
C LEU A 507 -19.66 -20.37 11.00
N GLN A 508 -20.79 -19.71 10.81
CA GLN A 508 -20.77 -18.31 10.37
C GLN A 508 -20.40 -17.45 11.58
N VAL A 509 -19.23 -16.82 11.55
CA VAL A 509 -18.93 -15.76 12.52
C VAL A 509 -19.84 -14.59 12.14
N ALA A 510 -20.64 -14.11 13.10
CA ALA A 510 -21.58 -13.01 12.85
C ALA A 510 -20.82 -11.80 12.27
N GLY A 511 -21.37 -11.22 11.20
CA GLY A 511 -20.85 -9.98 10.64
C GLY A 511 -20.84 -8.90 11.71
N ARG A 512 -19.75 -8.13 11.74
CA ARG A 512 -19.62 -6.97 12.62
C ARG A 512 -20.60 -5.87 12.21
N ALA A 513 -20.95 -4.97 13.13
CA ALA A 513 -21.89 -3.89 12.87
C ALA A 513 -21.45 -3.02 11.66
N PRO A 514 -22.22 -2.97 10.56
CA PRO A 514 -21.83 -2.22 9.38
C PRO A 514 -22.09 -0.72 9.56
N PHE A 515 -21.44 0.11 8.75
CA PHE A 515 -21.69 1.56 8.71
C PHE A 515 -21.15 2.18 7.41
N ARG A 516 -21.57 3.42 7.12
CA ARG A 516 -21.06 4.19 5.99
C ARG A 516 -20.72 5.64 6.35
N LEU A 517 -19.59 6.12 5.83
CA LEU A 517 -19.21 7.53 5.85
C LEU A 517 -19.21 8.09 4.42
N THR A 518 -20.08 9.06 4.14
CA THR A 518 -20.21 9.71 2.83
C THR A 518 -19.46 11.03 2.78
N ASP A 519 -19.30 11.59 1.57
CA ASP A 519 -18.81 12.95 1.36
C ASP A 519 -17.46 13.22 2.04
N VAL A 520 -16.56 12.22 2.04
CA VAL A 520 -15.20 12.37 2.57
C VAL A 520 -14.37 13.07 1.50
N PRO A 521 -13.91 14.32 1.71
CA PRO A 521 -13.09 15.01 0.73
C PRO A 521 -11.71 14.36 0.56
N VAL A 522 -11.24 14.34 -0.68
CA VAL A 522 -9.87 13.98 -1.04
C VAL A 522 -9.03 15.26 -1.09
N VAL A 523 -7.89 15.28 -0.40
CA VAL A 523 -6.95 16.39 -0.36
C VAL A 523 -5.59 15.95 -0.88
N GLU A 524 -4.87 16.82 -1.59
CA GLU A 524 -3.53 16.51 -2.08
C GLU A 524 -2.53 16.45 -0.91
N GLY A 525 -1.71 15.39 -0.90
CA GLY A 525 -0.67 15.12 0.10
C GLY A 525 0.59 15.95 -0.02
#